data_AF-A0A9E8SH70-F1
#
_entry.id   AF-A0A9E8SH70-F1
#
_cell.length_a   1.000
_cell.length_b   1.000
_cell.length_c   1.000
_cell.angle_alpha   90.00
_cell.angle_beta   90.00
_cell.angle_gamma   90.00
#
_symmetry.space_group_name_H-M   'P 1'
#
loop_
_entity.id
_entity.type
_entity.pdbx_description
1 polymer ?
#
loop_
_entity_poly.entity_id
_entity_poly.type
_entity_poly.pdbx_seq_one_letter_code
_entity_poly.pdbx_strand_id
1 'polypeptide(L)'
;MSVLGALGRSRTYSESASEAAKTQFRKALREKLDEVSKSYKSIVPEEEHLSNIKNLSEDLTSEFRHCLRNGRLRIGIVQKALNLYLKYLWCVNLIAPPPHCPFDSIIIRCLCNCSDLHWTSIDTLDDYKRLVKGAQRVADGRPLTEWELEIWLMGVQSERKRKGTEASRTDKGVEGGLPEPFRPSTSNIDKEEEAVISGTVTSQGVDSSKKDICEILVSKASADSLPHEYGQKKYIDMTIGNIPYEAGVHETQKGVVWISSVLYRKTPRREKAKLVDALAEIGIEKGDKVTITRNEDGTFLLQA
;
A
#
# COMPACT_ATOMS: atom_id res chain seq x y z
N MET A 1 -0.72 2.54 18.71
CA MET A 1 0.22 2.30 17.59
C MET A 1 1.55 2.95 17.93
N SER A 2 2.67 2.26 17.71
CA SER A 2 3.97 2.69 18.22
C SER A 2 4.77 3.43 17.16
N VAL A 3 5.28 4.62 17.50
CA VAL A 3 6.32 5.36 16.73
C VAL A 3 7.51 4.46 16.36
N LEU A 4 7.74 3.41 17.15
CA LEU A 4 8.78 2.40 16.95
C LEU A 4 8.57 1.54 15.69
N GLY A 5 7.41 1.61 15.03
CA GLY A 5 7.18 0.99 13.72
C GLY A 5 8.17 1.46 12.65
N ALA A 6 8.69 2.69 12.78
CA ALA A 6 9.76 3.22 11.94
C ALA A 6 11.08 2.44 12.10
N LEU A 7 11.33 1.79 13.24
CA LEU A 7 12.56 1.04 13.48
C LEU A 7 12.51 -0.39 12.95
N GLY A 8 11.30 -0.95 12.78
CA GLY A 8 11.12 -2.36 12.39
C GLY A 8 11.44 -2.66 10.92
N ARG A 9 11.31 -1.66 10.03
CA ARG A 9 11.52 -1.82 8.57
C ARG A 9 12.85 -1.27 8.06
N SER A 10 13.57 -0.52 8.88
CA SER A 10 14.79 0.22 8.50
C SER A 10 16.10 -0.54 8.70
N ARG A 11 16.07 -1.71 9.36
CA ARG A 11 17.29 -2.40 9.83
C ARG A 11 18.20 -1.43 10.60
N THR A 12 17.62 -0.68 11.54
CA THR A 12 18.34 0.35 12.33
C THR A 12 19.49 -0.22 13.14
N TYR A 13 19.36 -1.45 13.63
CA TYR A 13 20.33 -2.05 14.54
C TYR A 13 21.37 -2.89 13.80
N SER A 14 22.58 -2.98 14.37
CA SER A 14 23.57 -3.97 13.97
C SER A 14 23.08 -5.38 14.28
N GLU A 15 23.61 -6.37 13.56
CA GLU A 15 23.27 -7.79 13.79
C GLU A 15 23.76 -8.27 15.17
N SER A 16 24.79 -7.64 15.71
CA SER A 16 25.36 -7.91 17.04
C SER A 16 24.66 -7.15 18.18
N ALA A 17 23.68 -6.28 17.89
CA ALA A 17 23.01 -5.50 18.92
C ALA A 17 22.19 -6.39 19.85
N SER A 18 22.45 -6.29 21.16
CA SER A 18 21.67 -6.98 22.19
C SER A 18 20.27 -6.39 22.32
N GLU A 19 19.29 -7.21 22.73
CA GLU A 19 17.92 -6.70 22.97
C GLU A 19 17.88 -5.66 24.10
N ALA A 20 18.79 -5.73 25.07
CA ALA A 20 18.94 -4.72 26.11
C ALA A 20 19.33 -3.35 25.51
N ALA A 21 20.35 -3.32 24.65
CA ALA A 21 20.79 -2.10 23.98
C ALA A 21 19.70 -1.53 23.04
N LYS A 22 19.00 -2.39 22.30
CA LYS A 22 17.84 -1.97 21.48
C LYS A 22 16.74 -1.36 22.33
N THR A 23 16.46 -1.94 23.50
CA THR A 23 15.44 -1.43 24.43
C THR A 23 15.82 -0.07 25.00
N GLN A 24 17.09 0.08 25.41
CA GLN A 24 17.62 1.38 25.86
C GLN A 24 17.54 2.44 24.76
N PHE A 25 17.95 2.11 23.53
CA PHE A 25 17.81 3.01 22.39
C PHE A 25 16.36 3.45 22.15
N ARG A 26 15.40 2.50 22.15
CA ARG A 26 13.97 2.82 21.95
C ARG A 26 13.45 3.75 23.05
N LYS A 27 13.90 3.57 24.29
CA LYS A 27 13.55 4.43 25.41
C LYS A 27 14.12 5.85 25.21
N ALA A 28 15.41 5.97 24.93
CA ALA A 28 16.08 7.25 24.71
C ALA A 28 15.48 8.00 23.51
N LEU A 29 15.21 7.31 22.39
CA LEU A 29 14.51 7.90 21.25
C LEU A 29 13.15 8.47 21.66
N ARG A 30 12.37 7.76 22.47
CA ARG A 30 11.06 8.23 22.91
C ARG A 30 11.17 9.47 23.81
N GLU A 31 12.13 9.48 24.73
CA GLU A 31 12.38 10.61 25.63
C GLU A 31 12.80 11.85 24.85
N LYS A 32 13.73 11.69 23.90
CA LYS A 32 14.16 12.78 23.01
C LYS A 32 13.05 13.30 22.10
N LEU A 33 12.18 12.42 21.59
CA LEU A 33 11.00 12.83 20.83
C LEU A 33 10.01 13.64 21.67
N ASP A 34 9.75 13.22 22.92
CA ASP A 34 8.89 13.97 23.84
C ASP A 34 9.48 15.35 24.15
N GLU A 35 10.78 15.42 24.44
CA GLU A 35 11.50 16.67 24.67
C GLU A 35 11.38 17.63 23.48
N VAL A 36 11.76 17.17 22.28
CA VAL A 36 11.70 17.98 21.05
C VAL A 36 10.27 18.43 20.76
N SER A 37 9.25 17.60 20.99
CA SER A 37 7.85 17.91 20.71
C SER A 37 7.31 19.12 21.49
N LYS A 38 7.91 19.47 22.64
CA LYS A 38 7.49 20.62 23.45
C LYS A 38 7.59 21.94 22.68
N SER A 39 8.56 22.06 21.76
CA SER A 39 8.72 23.23 20.88
C SER A 39 7.60 23.37 19.85
N TYR A 40 6.92 22.28 19.51
CA TYR A 40 5.87 22.26 18.47
C TYR A 40 4.50 22.70 19.00
N LYS A 41 4.39 23.12 20.26
CA LYS A 41 3.16 23.76 20.76
C LYS A 41 2.79 25.02 19.97
N SER A 42 3.79 25.68 19.38
CA SER A 42 3.64 26.75 18.39
C SER A 42 4.13 26.28 17.02
N ILE A 43 3.83 27.07 15.98
CA ILE A 43 4.34 26.82 14.62
C ILE A 43 5.86 26.87 14.65
N VAL A 44 6.49 25.77 14.22
CA VAL A 44 7.95 25.63 14.10
C VAL A 44 8.36 25.85 12.64
N PRO A 45 9.27 26.79 12.34
CA PRO A 45 9.79 27.01 11.00
C PRO A 45 10.54 25.79 10.43
N GLU A 46 10.57 25.66 9.10
CA GLU A 46 11.21 24.53 8.41
C GLU A 46 12.69 24.34 8.81
N GLU A 47 13.48 25.41 8.90
CA GLU A 47 14.90 25.31 9.27
C GLU A 47 15.11 24.83 10.72
N GLU A 48 14.24 25.21 11.65
CA GLU A 48 14.29 24.71 13.03
C GLU A 48 13.90 23.23 13.07
N HIS A 49 12.89 22.82 12.29
CA HIS A 49 12.51 21.42 12.17
C HIS A 49 13.63 20.56 11.57
N LEU A 50 14.35 21.05 10.56
CA LEU A 50 15.52 20.40 9.99
C LEU A 50 16.67 20.27 11.00
N SER A 51 16.91 21.32 11.80
CA SER A 51 17.88 21.30 12.89
C SER A 51 17.51 20.24 13.94
N ASN A 52 16.24 20.16 14.33
CA ASN A 52 15.73 19.15 15.25
C ASN A 52 15.98 17.71 14.74
N ILE A 53 15.73 17.44 13.46
CA ILE A 53 16.02 16.12 12.86
C ILE A 53 17.52 15.81 12.91
N LYS A 54 18.36 16.78 12.54
CA LYS A 54 19.82 16.60 12.55
C LYS A 54 20.34 16.32 13.96
N ASN A 55 19.96 17.16 14.93
CA ASN A 55 20.41 17.04 16.32
C ASN A 55 19.95 15.71 16.93
N LEU A 56 18.70 15.29 16.70
CA LEU A 56 18.23 13.96 17.12
C LEU A 56 19.06 12.82 16.53
N SER A 57 19.44 12.94 15.25
CA SER A 57 20.28 11.97 14.56
C SER A 57 21.67 11.89 15.19
N GLU A 58 22.30 13.03 15.44
CA GLU A 58 23.66 13.13 15.96
C GLU A 58 23.74 12.71 17.43
N ASP A 59 22.83 13.19 18.29
CA ASP A 59 22.75 12.86 19.72
C ASP A 59 22.61 11.34 19.92
N LEU A 60 21.60 10.73 19.29
CA LEU A 60 21.33 9.31 19.44
C LEU A 60 22.39 8.45 18.76
N THR A 61 23.01 8.94 17.68
CA THR A 61 24.17 8.27 17.09
C THR A 61 25.34 8.23 18.05
N SER A 62 25.64 9.35 18.70
CA SER A 62 26.76 9.47 19.65
C SER A 62 26.58 8.49 20.82
N GLU A 63 25.38 8.45 21.41
CA GLU A 63 25.07 7.62 22.57
C GLU A 63 24.96 6.11 22.23
N PHE A 64 24.36 5.78 21.09
CA PHE A 64 24.01 4.39 20.74
C PHE A 64 24.82 3.80 19.58
N ARG A 65 25.96 4.41 19.22
CA ARG A 65 26.84 3.96 18.13
C ARG A 65 27.09 2.45 18.12
N HIS A 66 27.26 1.86 19.30
CA HIS A 66 27.57 0.43 19.45
C HIS A 66 26.44 -0.52 18.99
N CYS A 67 25.18 -0.10 19.03
CA CYS A 67 24.03 -0.94 18.67
C CYS A 67 23.39 -0.55 17.32
N LEU A 68 23.79 0.58 16.76
CA LEU A 68 23.30 1.07 15.47
C LEU A 68 24.03 0.41 14.31
N ARG A 69 23.30 0.12 13.23
CA ARG A 69 23.87 -0.39 12.00
C ARG A 69 24.83 0.65 11.42
N ASN A 70 26.05 0.22 11.09
CA ASN A 70 27.15 1.09 10.66
C ASN A 70 27.47 2.20 11.68
N GLY A 71 27.08 2.02 12.95
CA GLY A 71 27.28 2.99 14.01
C GLY A 71 26.60 4.34 13.79
N ARG A 72 25.50 4.39 13.03
CA ARG A 72 24.82 5.65 12.68
C ARG A 72 23.32 5.51 12.63
N LEU A 73 22.63 6.45 13.26
CA LEU A 73 21.20 6.67 13.08
C LEU A 73 21.03 7.63 11.91
N ARG A 74 20.45 7.14 10.82
CA ARG A 74 20.34 7.89 9.56
C ARG A 74 19.20 8.91 9.59
N ILE A 75 19.39 10.02 8.89
CA ILE A 75 18.40 11.12 8.76
C ILE A 75 17.02 10.61 8.36
N GLY A 76 16.95 9.70 7.39
CA GLY A 76 15.70 9.15 6.91
C GLY A 76 14.92 8.35 7.95
N ILE A 77 15.60 7.71 8.91
CA ILE A 77 14.97 7.01 10.05
C ILE A 77 14.44 8.03 11.06
N VAL A 78 15.25 9.05 11.38
CA VAL A 78 14.90 10.09 12.36
C VAL A 78 13.71 10.92 11.88
N GLN A 79 13.71 11.40 10.64
CA GLN A 79 12.58 12.16 10.10
C GLN A 79 11.30 11.33 10.14
N LYS A 80 11.36 10.01 9.86
CA LYS A 80 10.16 9.18 9.90
C LYS A 80 9.63 9.06 11.32
N ALA A 81 10.51 8.86 12.30
CA ALA A 81 10.15 8.75 13.70
C ALA A 81 9.57 10.06 14.24
N LEU A 82 10.27 11.18 14.02
CA LEU A 82 9.84 12.50 14.48
C LEU A 82 8.53 12.93 13.84
N ASN A 83 8.45 12.93 12.51
CA ASN A 83 7.27 13.45 11.82
C ASN A 83 6.04 12.59 12.07
N LEU A 84 6.21 11.28 12.27
CA LEU A 84 5.11 10.40 12.63
C LEU A 84 4.63 10.67 14.07
N TYR A 85 5.55 10.92 15.00
CA TYR A 85 5.20 11.29 16.36
C TYR A 85 4.46 12.63 16.41
N LEU A 86 4.99 13.65 15.72
CA LEU A 86 4.35 14.97 15.61
C LEU A 86 2.98 14.87 14.95
N LYS A 87 2.82 14.08 13.88
CA LYS A 87 1.52 13.80 13.27
C LYS A 87 0.51 13.28 14.30
N TYR A 88 0.90 12.31 15.14
CA TYR A 88 -0.01 11.80 16.18
C TYR A 88 -0.42 12.88 17.17
N LEU A 89 0.52 13.68 17.66
CA LEU A 89 0.24 14.77 18.60
C LEU A 89 -0.67 15.84 17.98
N TRP A 90 -0.45 16.16 16.70
CA TRP A 90 -1.28 17.11 15.96
C TRP A 90 -2.70 16.57 15.75
N CYS A 91 -2.86 15.30 15.37
CA CYS A 91 -4.19 14.67 15.23
C CYS A 91 -5.01 14.64 16.54
N VAL A 92 -4.36 14.77 17.70
CA VAL A 92 -5.03 14.90 19.01
C VAL A 92 -5.01 16.33 19.56
N ASN A 93 -4.71 17.33 18.72
CA ASN A 93 -4.71 18.76 19.04
C ASN A 93 -3.76 19.18 20.18
N LEU A 94 -2.64 18.46 20.39
CA LEU A 94 -1.65 18.79 21.42
C LEU A 94 -0.56 19.75 20.94
N ILE A 95 -0.38 19.87 19.62
CA ILE A 95 0.64 20.71 18.99
C ILE A 95 0.07 21.42 17.76
N ALA A 96 0.77 22.46 17.30
CA ALA A 96 0.48 23.10 16.02
C ALA A 96 0.78 22.15 14.84
N PRO A 97 0.25 22.42 13.63
CA PRO A 97 0.54 21.62 12.44
C PRO A 97 2.05 21.50 12.21
N PRO A 98 2.61 20.27 12.12
CA PRO A 98 4.04 20.11 11.85
C PRO A 98 4.36 20.57 10.42
N PRO A 99 5.56 21.11 10.18
CA PRO A 99 5.93 21.61 8.85
C PRO A 99 6.04 20.48 7.82
N HIS A 100 6.53 19.31 8.23
CA HIS A 100 6.74 18.16 7.34
C HIS A 100 5.89 16.95 7.72
N CYS A 101 5.51 16.18 6.70
CA CYS A 101 4.89 14.88 6.85
C CYS A 101 5.92 13.75 7.03
N PRO A 102 5.52 12.57 7.54
CA PRO A 102 6.43 11.43 7.70
C PRO A 102 6.69 10.71 6.37
N PHE A 103 7.88 10.87 5.79
CA PHE A 103 8.23 10.23 4.51
C PHE A 103 8.56 8.74 4.70
N ASP A 104 7.68 7.87 4.19
CA ASP A 104 7.96 6.44 4.01
C ASP A 104 7.87 6.02 2.54
N SER A 105 7.96 4.73 2.27
CA SER A 105 7.86 4.17 0.92
C SER A 105 6.52 4.47 0.22
N ILE A 106 5.43 4.67 0.96
CA ILE A 106 4.12 5.02 0.37
C ILE A 106 4.18 6.46 -0.12
N ILE A 107 4.59 7.38 0.77
CA ILE A 107 4.65 8.81 0.46
C ILE A 107 5.69 9.10 -0.61
N ILE A 108 6.88 8.51 -0.53
CA ILE A 108 7.95 8.72 -1.52
C ILE A 108 7.51 8.26 -2.92
N ARG A 109 6.72 7.17 -3.01
CA ARG A 109 6.21 6.69 -4.30
C ARG A 109 5.20 7.65 -4.95
N CYS A 110 4.60 8.55 -4.17
CA CYS A 110 3.74 9.60 -4.69
C CYS A 110 4.53 10.81 -5.23
N LEU A 111 5.85 10.85 -5.05
CA LEU A 111 6.70 11.98 -5.47
C LEU A 111 7.32 11.74 -6.84
N CYS A 112 7.29 12.76 -7.71
CA CYS A 112 8.06 12.76 -8.95
C CYS A 112 9.56 12.99 -8.65
N ASN A 113 10.45 12.33 -9.41
CA ASN A 113 11.92 12.52 -9.37
C ASN A 113 12.59 12.23 -8.01
N CYS A 114 11.97 11.39 -7.18
CA CYS A 114 12.53 10.90 -5.91
C CYS A 114 12.54 9.36 -5.83
N SER A 115 12.37 8.66 -6.96
CA SER A 115 12.33 7.19 -7.00
C SER A 115 13.66 6.54 -6.64
N ASP A 116 14.76 7.29 -6.75
CA ASP A 116 16.11 6.91 -6.33
C ASP A 116 16.30 6.96 -4.80
N LEU A 117 15.38 7.63 -4.07
CA LEU A 117 15.49 7.82 -2.64
C LEU A 117 14.69 6.75 -1.88
N HIS A 118 15.33 6.16 -0.89
CA HIS A 118 14.67 5.31 0.10
C HIS A 118 14.85 5.90 1.49
N TRP A 119 13.74 6.12 2.21
CA TRP A 119 13.81 6.71 3.56
C TRP A 119 14.69 5.92 4.54
N THR A 120 14.92 4.63 4.31
CA THR A 120 15.80 3.80 5.14
C THR A 120 17.29 3.99 4.83
N SER A 121 17.64 4.59 3.69
CA SER A 121 19.02 4.85 3.26
C SER A 121 19.43 6.32 3.26
N ILE A 122 18.49 7.27 3.33
CA ILE A 122 18.78 8.71 3.40
C ILE A 122 19.60 9.02 4.65
N ASP A 123 20.78 9.60 4.45
CA ASP A 123 21.72 9.92 5.52
C ASP A 123 22.20 11.39 5.52
N THR A 124 21.72 12.18 4.56
CA THR A 124 22.02 13.61 4.42
C THR A 124 20.74 14.44 4.53
N LEU A 125 20.88 15.68 5.02
CA LEU A 125 19.77 16.64 4.98
C LEU A 125 19.43 17.06 3.56
N ASP A 126 20.37 17.04 2.62
CA ASP A 126 20.11 17.43 1.24
C ASP A 126 19.17 16.45 0.54
N ASP A 127 19.38 15.15 0.73
CA ASP A 127 18.44 14.12 0.24
C ASP A 127 17.07 14.23 0.90
N TYR A 128 17.02 14.55 2.19
CA TYR A 128 15.75 14.81 2.86
C TYR A 128 15.04 16.05 2.30
N LYS A 129 15.78 17.16 2.08
CA LYS A 129 15.26 18.38 1.46
C LYS A 129 14.75 18.12 0.04
N ARG A 130 15.35 17.19 -0.71
CA ARG A 130 14.80 16.76 -2.01
C ARG A 130 13.40 16.16 -1.86
N LEU A 131 13.16 15.32 -0.85
CA LEU A 131 11.82 14.78 -0.57
C LEU A 131 10.82 15.87 -0.20
N VAL A 132 11.22 16.81 0.66
CA VAL A 132 10.39 17.94 1.09
C VAL A 132 9.95 18.78 -0.11
N LYS A 133 10.90 19.16 -0.98
CA LYS A 133 10.61 19.90 -2.21
C LYS A 133 9.73 19.10 -3.17
N GLY A 134 9.95 17.79 -3.27
CA GLY A 134 9.09 16.89 -4.05
C GLY A 134 7.65 16.92 -3.55
N ALA A 135 7.45 16.82 -2.23
CA ALA A 135 6.13 16.86 -1.62
C ALA A 135 5.47 18.23 -1.74
N GLN A 136 6.19 19.33 -1.55
CA GLN A 136 5.65 20.69 -1.71
C GLN A 136 5.08 20.91 -3.11
N ARG A 137 5.73 20.37 -4.16
CA ARG A 137 5.20 20.43 -5.53
C ARG A 137 3.91 19.63 -5.71
N VAL A 138 3.81 18.44 -5.11
CA VAL A 138 2.63 17.56 -5.24
C VAL A 138 1.48 18.05 -4.35
N ALA A 139 1.79 18.68 -3.22
CA ALA A 139 0.80 19.22 -2.28
C ALA A 139 0.12 20.49 -2.83
N ASP A 140 0.75 21.20 -3.77
CA ASP A 140 0.20 22.37 -4.46
C ASP A 140 -0.31 23.45 -3.49
N GLY A 141 0.58 23.89 -2.59
CA GLY A 141 0.29 24.91 -1.59
C GLY A 141 -0.44 24.41 -0.33
N ARG A 142 -0.91 23.16 -0.31
CA ARG A 142 -1.47 22.55 0.91
C ARG A 142 -0.39 22.20 1.93
N PRO A 143 -0.68 22.25 3.24
CA PRO A 143 0.21 21.74 4.27
C PRO A 143 0.57 20.27 4.03
N LEU A 144 1.86 19.93 4.11
CA LEU A 144 2.34 18.58 3.79
C LEU A 144 1.70 17.50 4.66
N THR A 145 1.43 17.83 5.92
CA THR A 145 0.79 16.96 6.91
C THR A 145 -0.66 16.66 6.59
N GLU A 146 -1.40 17.62 6.03
CA GLU A 146 -2.77 17.42 5.54
C GLU A 146 -2.78 16.57 4.27
N TRP A 147 -1.92 16.91 3.31
CA TRP A 147 -1.75 16.13 2.07
C TRP A 147 -1.41 14.67 2.35
N GLU A 148 -0.49 14.40 3.28
CA GLU A 148 -0.13 13.03 3.66
C GLU A 148 -1.28 12.32 4.41
N LEU A 149 -2.06 13.03 5.22
CA LEU A 149 -3.21 12.47 5.91
C LEU A 149 -4.29 12.03 4.91
N GLU A 150 -4.53 12.80 3.85
CA GLU A 150 -5.44 12.41 2.77
C GLU A 150 -4.99 11.10 2.10
N ILE A 151 -3.72 10.99 1.72
CA ILE A 151 -3.15 9.77 1.13
C ILE A 151 -3.37 8.58 2.07
N TRP A 152 -3.13 8.77 3.37
CA TRP A 152 -3.32 7.74 4.37
C TRP A 152 -4.80 7.35 4.54
N LEU A 153 -5.71 8.33 4.59
CA LEU A 153 -7.15 8.10 4.70
C LEU A 153 -7.71 7.41 3.47
N MET A 154 -7.28 7.78 2.26
CA MET A 154 -7.63 7.05 1.04
C MET A 154 -7.20 5.59 1.14
N GLY A 155 -5.99 5.33 1.65
CA GLY A 155 -5.51 3.99 1.96
C GLY A 155 -6.40 3.25 2.98
N VAL A 156 -6.71 3.85 4.12
CA VAL A 156 -7.52 3.22 5.18
C VAL A 156 -8.98 3.03 4.79
N GLN A 157 -9.58 3.97 4.07
CA GLN A 157 -10.95 3.82 3.56
C GLN A 157 -11.04 2.69 2.53
N SER A 158 -10.01 2.53 1.70
CA SER A 158 -9.90 1.36 0.82
C SER A 158 -9.83 0.05 1.62
N GLU A 159 -9.14 0.03 2.77
CA GLU A 159 -9.06 -1.14 3.66
C GLU A 159 -10.34 -1.38 4.48
N ARG A 160 -11.04 -0.33 4.92
CA ARG A 160 -12.31 -0.45 5.65
C ARG A 160 -13.46 -0.90 4.75
N LYS A 161 -13.54 -0.41 3.51
CA LYS A 161 -14.49 -0.93 2.50
C LYS A 161 -14.24 -2.43 2.25
N ARG A 162 -12.99 -2.89 2.27
CA ARG A 162 -12.67 -4.32 2.16
C ARG A 162 -13.18 -5.17 3.33
N LYS A 163 -13.25 -4.61 4.56
CA LYS A 163 -13.71 -5.32 5.77
C LYS A 163 -15.20 -5.16 6.08
N GLY A 164 -15.82 -4.04 5.70
CA GLY A 164 -17.25 -3.78 5.90
C GLY A 164 -18.15 -4.64 5.02
N THR A 165 -17.72 -4.93 3.78
CA THR A 165 -18.44 -5.84 2.88
C THR A 165 -18.44 -7.30 3.36
N GLU A 166 -17.49 -7.70 4.22
CA GLU A 166 -17.46 -9.02 4.85
C GLU A 166 -18.44 -9.16 6.02
N ALA A 167 -18.74 -8.08 6.75
CA ALA A 167 -19.60 -8.11 7.95
C ALA A 167 -21.12 -8.00 7.65
N SER A 168 -21.50 -7.58 6.45
CA SER A 168 -22.90 -7.40 6.02
C SER A 168 -23.58 -8.68 5.51
N ARG A 169 -22.86 -9.82 5.45
CA ARG A 169 -23.34 -11.06 4.81
C ARG A 169 -23.80 -12.15 5.77
N THR A 170 -23.98 -11.84 7.05
CA THR A 170 -24.52 -12.77 8.05
C THR A 170 -25.73 -12.14 8.75
N ASP A 171 -26.85 -11.98 8.03
CA ASP A 171 -28.16 -12.27 8.61
C ASP A 171 -29.24 -12.35 7.53
N LYS A 172 -30.26 -13.18 7.80
CA LYS A 172 -31.43 -13.58 6.98
C LYS A 172 -31.26 -14.85 6.14
N GLY A 173 -31.57 -15.97 6.79
CA GLY A 173 -32.12 -17.15 6.13
C GLY A 173 -33.65 -17.22 6.23
N VAL A 174 -34.26 -17.73 5.15
CA VAL A 174 -35.33 -18.79 5.12
C VAL A 174 -36.77 -18.27 5.38
N GLU A 175 -37.85 -18.54 4.61
CA GLU A 175 -38.21 -19.55 3.59
C GLU A 175 -39.49 -19.14 2.82
N GLY A 176 -39.75 -19.74 1.64
CA GLY A 176 -41.09 -20.26 1.29
C GLY A 176 -41.84 -19.69 0.07
N GLY A 177 -41.96 -20.51 -0.99
CA GLY A 177 -43.23 -20.68 -1.73
C GLY A 177 -43.37 -20.10 -3.15
N LEU A 178 -43.28 -20.99 -4.16
CA LEU A 178 -43.82 -20.84 -5.53
C LEU A 178 -45.36 -21.05 -5.53
N PRO A 179 -46.17 -20.48 -6.47
CA PRO A 179 -46.12 -20.89 -7.89
C PRO A 179 -46.35 -19.80 -8.96
N GLU A 180 -45.90 -20.12 -10.18
CA GLU A 180 -46.17 -19.48 -11.48
C GLU A 180 -47.61 -19.73 -12.00
N PRO A 181 -48.10 -19.18 -13.15
CA PRO A 181 -47.40 -18.41 -14.21
C PRO A 181 -48.15 -17.16 -14.72
N PHE A 182 -47.45 -16.23 -15.40
CA PHE A 182 -48.05 -15.42 -16.48
C PHE A 182 -46.95 -14.91 -17.44
N ARG A 183 -47.01 -15.33 -18.70
CA ARG A 183 -46.32 -14.68 -19.84
C ARG A 183 -47.21 -13.53 -20.35
N PRO A 184 -46.61 -12.44 -20.86
CA PRO A 184 -46.48 -12.36 -22.32
C PRO A 184 -45.18 -11.74 -22.86
N SER A 185 -44.89 -12.16 -24.09
CA SER A 185 -44.27 -11.45 -25.23
C SER A 185 -42.86 -10.85 -25.13
N THR A 186 -41.91 -11.62 -25.69
CA THR A 186 -40.89 -11.25 -26.69
C THR A 186 -40.68 -9.77 -27.02
N SER A 187 -39.45 -9.28 -26.81
CA SER A 187 -38.65 -8.66 -27.88
C SER A 187 -37.17 -8.53 -27.48
N ASN A 188 -36.30 -8.88 -28.42
CA ASN A 188 -34.86 -8.57 -28.54
C ASN A 188 -33.94 -8.99 -27.38
N ILE A 189 -33.53 -10.26 -27.42
CA ILE A 189 -32.24 -10.66 -26.84
C ILE A 189 -31.21 -10.37 -27.93
N ASP A 190 -30.59 -9.20 -27.85
CA ASP A 190 -29.30 -8.98 -28.47
C ASP A 190 -28.36 -10.06 -27.90
N LYS A 191 -27.76 -10.86 -28.78
CA LYS A 191 -26.66 -11.74 -28.40
C LYS A 191 -25.53 -10.81 -27.96
N GLU A 192 -25.42 -10.55 -26.66
CA GLU A 192 -24.19 -10.00 -26.09
C GLU A 192 -23.08 -10.98 -26.45
N GLU A 193 -22.25 -10.61 -27.44
CA GLU A 193 -21.03 -11.34 -27.73
C GLU A 193 -20.25 -11.48 -26.42
N GLU A 194 -19.94 -12.71 -26.02
CA GLU A 194 -19.13 -13.00 -24.84
C GLU A 194 -17.85 -12.17 -24.92
N ALA A 195 -17.73 -11.18 -24.04
CA ALA A 195 -16.62 -10.25 -24.07
C ALA A 195 -15.33 -10.98 -23.70
N VAL A 196 -14.57 -11.38 -24.73
CA VAL A 196 -13.27 -12.03 -24.58
C VAL A 196 -12.22 -10.99 -24.20
N ILE A 197 -11.67 -11.10 -23.00
CA ILE A 197 -10.61 -10.22 -22.50
C ILE A 197 -9.26 -10.87 -22.77
N SER A 198 -8.35 -10.15 -23.42
CA SER A 198 -6.97 -10.63 -23.62
C SER A 198 -6.01 -9.95 -22.65
N GLY A 199 -4.99 -10.68 -22.21
CA GLY A 199 -3.94 -10.18 -21.34
C GLY A 199 -2.59 -10.85 -21.57
N THR A 200 -1.57 -10.39 -20.85
CA THR A 200 -0.23 -10.97 -20.87
C THR A 200 0.30 -11.09 -19.45
N VAL A 201 0.86 -12.24 -19.12
CA VAL A 201 1.50 -12.45 -17.82
C VAL A 201 2.83 -11.71 -17.79
N THR A 202 2.97 -10.77 -16.88
CA THR A 202 4.18 -9.95 -16.70
C THR A 202 4.74 -10.15 -15.29
N SER A 203 6.01 -9.78 -15.08
CA SER A 203 6.70 -9.95 -13.78
C SER A 203 7.10 -8.59 -13.23
N GLN A 204 6.80 -8.35 -11.96
CA GLN A 204 7.19 -7.14 -11.21
C GLN A 204 8.49 -7.31 -10.42
N GLY A 205 9.17 -8.44 -10.57
CA GLY A 205 10.38 -8.80 -9.83
C GLY A 205 10.21 -10.09 -9.03
N VAL A 206 11.08 -10.29 -8.05
CA VAL A 206 11.10 -11.49 -7.21
C VAL A 206 10.79 -11.15 -5.76
N ASP A 207 10.10 -12.07 -5.08
CA ASP A 207 9.81 -11.94 -3.66
C ASP A 207 11.00 -12.39 -2.77
N SER A 208 10.81 -12.32 -1.44
CA SER A 208 11.81 -12.76 -0.47
C SER A 208 12.20 -14.23 -0.58
N SER A 209 11.37 -15.05 -1.23
CA SER A 209 11.60 -16.46 -1.50
C SER A 209 12.19 -16.71 -2.90
N LYS A 210 12.61 -15.66 -3.62
CA LYS A 210 13.12 -15.69 -4.99
C LYS A 210 12.11 -16.23 -6.03
N LYS A 211 10.81 -16.21 -5.72
CA LYS A 211 9.76 -16.51 -6.69
C LYS A 211 9.33 -15.24 -7.43
N ASP A 212 9.00 -15.37 -8.71
CA ASP A 212 8.49 -14.27 -9.52
C ASP A 212 7.16 -13.74 -8.98
N ILE A 213 6.99 -12.42 -9.00
CA ILE A 213 5.76 -11.73 -8.67
C ILE A 213 5.05 -11.41 -9.98
N CYS A 214 4.19 -12.33 -10.44
CA CYS A 214 3.49 -12.18 -11.70
C CYS A 214 2.19 -11.38 -11.56
N GLU A 215 1.85 -10.59 -12.58
CA GLU A 215 0.57 -9.90 -12.76
C GLU A 215 0.08 -10.07 -14.20
N ILE A 216 -1.23 -9.92 -14.46
CA ILE A 216 -1.76 -9.98 -15.83
C ILE A 216 -2.03 -8.57 -16.30
N LEU A 217 -1.26 -8.11 -17.28
CA LEU A 217 -1.51 -6.86 -17.97
C LEU A 217 -2.66 -7.06 -18.97
N VAL A 218 -3.75 -6.33 -18.81
CA VAL A 218 -4.94 -6.47 -19.65
C VAL A 218 -4.79 -5.60 -20.89
N SER A 219 -5.17 -6.13 -22.05
CA SER A 219 -5.12 -5.37 -23.30
C SER A 219 -6.06 -4.17 -23.23
N LYS A 220 -5.62 -3.04 -23.79
CA LYS A 220 -6.44 -1.81 -23.82
C LYS A 220 -7.78 -2.01 -24.54
N ALA A 221 -7.81 -2.86 -25.57
CA ALA A 221 -9.01 -3.12 -26.37
C ALA A 221 -10.12 -3.84 -25.58
N SER A 222 -9.76 -4.52 -24.49
CA SER A 222 -10.69 -5.32 -23.68
C SER A 222 -10.69 -4.93 -22.20
N ALA A 223 -10.10 -3.77 -21.85
CA ALA A 223 -9.97 -3.32 -20.47
C ALA A 223 -11.34 -2.99 -19.85
N ASP A 224 -12.24 -2.38 -20.63
CA ASP A 224 -13.60 -1.97 -20.23
C ASP A 224 -14.52 -3.15 -19.87
N SER A 225 -14.16 -4.36 -20.29
CA SER A 225 -14.88 -5.58 -19.95
C SER A 225 -14.57 -6.10 -18.54
N LEU A 226 -13.57 -5.53 -17.86
CA LEU A 226 -13.31 -5.77 -16.44
C LEU A 226 -13.77 -4.57 -15.60
N PRO A 227 -14.34 -4.79 -14.41
CA PRO A 227 -14.61 -3.70 -13.49
C PRO A 227 -13.28 -3.11 -13.02
N HIS A 228 -13.04 -1.84 -13.36
CA HIS A 228 -11.85 -1.12 -12.96
C HIS A 228 -12.19 0.36 -12.78
N GLU A 229 -11.39 1.06 -11.97
CA GLU A 229 -11.52 2.50 -11.78
C GLU A 229 -10.20 3.05 -11.24
N TYR A 230 -9.69 4.12 -11.86
CA TYR A 230 -8.45 4.76 -11.43
C TYR A 230 -8.47 5.08 -9.92
N GLY A 231 -7.40 4.66 -9.23
CA GLY A 231 -7.25 4.87 -7.79
C GLY A 231 -8.09 3.92 -6.91
N GLN A 232 -8.94 3.06 -7.50
CA GLN A 232 -9.70 2.06 -6.77
C GLN A 232 -9.38 0.63 -7.23
N LYS A 233 -9.05 -0.23 -6.27
CA LYS A 233 -8.96 -1.67 -6.51
C LYS A 233 -10.37 -2.24 -6.59
N LYS A 234 -10.76 -2.75 -7.76
CA LYS A 234 -11.99 -3.55 -7.93
C LYS A 234 -11.67 -5.02 -7.76
N TYR A 235 -12.68 -5.82 -7.47
CA TYR A 235 -12.54 -7.26 -7.28
C TYR A 235 -13.45 -7.99 -8.24
N ILE A 236 -12.92 -9.07 -8.79
CA ILE A 236 -13.64 -10.00 -9.62
C ILE A 236 -13.53 -11.39 -9.04
N ASP A 237 -14.58 -12.16 -9.23
CA ASP A 237 -14.54 -13.60 -9.00
C ASP A 237 -13.94 -14.25 -10.23
N MET A 238 -12.86 -15.00 -10.04
CA MET A 238 -12.09 -15.57 -11.14
C MET A 238 -11.77 -17.03 -10.86
N THR A 239 -11.97 -17.89 -11.84
CA THR A 239 -11.55 -19.29 -11.81
C THR A 239 -10.26 -19.44 -12.60
N ILE A 240 -9.25 -20.02 -11.96
CA ILE A 240 -7.98 -20.40 -12.59
C ILE A 240 -7.84 -21.91 -12.44
N GLY A 241 -7.86 -22.63 -13.56
CA GLY A 241 -8.04 -24.08 -13.57
C GLY A 241 -9.40 -24.47 -12.97
N ASN A 242 -9.38 -25.22 -11.88
CA ASN A 242 -10.60 -25.63 -11.16
C ASN A 242 -10.76 -24.92 -9.80
N ILE A 243 -9.97 -23.89 -9.54
CA ILE A 243 -9.95 -23.23 -8.23
C ILE A 243 -10.56 -21.84 -8.35
N PRO A 244 -11.60 -21.52 -7.55
CA PRO A 244 -12.18 -20.20 -7.52
C PRO A 244 -11.35 -19.26 -6.63
N TYR A 245 -11.08 -18.09 -7.17
CA TYR A 245 -10.35 -17.00 -6.56
C TYR A 245 -11.16 -15.72 -6.58
N GLU A 246 -10.81 -14.80 -5.69
CA GLU A 246 -11.12 -13.40 -5.80
C GLU A 246 -9.84 -12.67 -6.23
N ALA A 247 -9.88 -12.07 -7.41
CA ALA A 247 -8.76 -11.39 -8.04
C ALA A 247 -8.97 -9.88 -8.01
N GLY A 248 -7.88 -9.16 -7.80
CA GLY A 248 -7.91 -7.71 -7.74
C GLY A 248 -7.60 -7.06 -9.08
N VAL A 249 -8.50 -6.22 -9.59
CA VAL A 249 -8.29 -5.43 -10.81
C VAL A 249 -7.90 -4.00 -10.45
N HIS A 250 -6.90 -3.47 -11.14
CA HIS A 250 -6.31 -2.15 -10.89
C HIS A 250 -6.24 -1.34 -12.19
N GLU A 251 -6.31 -0.01 -12.08
CA GLU A 251 -6.10 0.92 -13.19
C GLU A 251 -5.08 2.01 -12.80
N THR A 252 -4.15 2.34 -13.71
CA THR A 252 -3.19 3.45 -13.54
C THR A 252 -3.80 4.75 -14.01
N GLN A 253 -3.18 5.88 -13.69
CA GLN A 253 -3.58 7.19 -14.23
C GLN A 253 -3.52 7.27 -15.76
N LYS A 254 -2.74 6.36 -16.39
CA LYS A 254 -2.60 6.27 -17.85
C LYS A 254 -3.62 5.31 -18.49
N GLY A 255 -4.59 4.79 -17.74
CA GLY A 255 -5.61 3.86 -18.24
C GLY A 255 -5.11 2.43 -18.47
N VAL A 256 -3.95 2.07 -17.91
CA VAL A 256 -3.46 0.69 -17.96
C VAL A 256 -4.18 -0.13 -16.92
N VAL A 257 -4.80 -1.24 -17.32
CA VAL A 257 -5.52 -2.17 -16.44
C VAL A 257 -4.71 -3.45 -16.23
N TRP A 258 -4.67 -3.94 -14.99
CA TRP A 258 -4.01 -5.21 -14.68
C TRP A 258 -4.65 -5.95 -13.50
N ILE A 259 -4.44 -7.27 -13.47
CA ILE A 259 -4.87 -8.15 -12.39
C ILE A 259 -3.70 -8.40 -11.44
N SER A 260 -3.95 -8.20 -10.16
CA SER A 260 -2.99 -8.25 -9.06
C SER A 260 -2.27 -9.59 -8.93
N SER A 261 -1.00 -9.54 -8.53
CA SER A 261 -0.18 -10.70 -8.19
C SER A 261 -0.64 -11.51 -6.97
N VAL A 262 -1.61 -10.97 -6.23
CA VAL A 262 -2.19 -11.59 -5.04
C VAL A 262 -3.66 -11.91 -5.31
N LEU A 263 -3.99 -13.18 -5.12
CA LEU A 263 -5.34 -13.73 -5.18
C LEU A 263 -5.81 -14.12 -3.78
N TYR A 264 -7.11 -14.29 -3.61
CA TYR A 264 -7.68 -14.91 -2.41
C TYR A 264 -8.52 -16.11 -2.81
N ARG A 265 -8.16 -17.31 -2.36
CA ARG A 265 -8.97 -18.51 -2.58
C ARG A 265 -10.33 -18.32 -1.91
N LYS A 266 -11.41 -18.65 -2.62
CA LYS A 266 -12.77 -18.67 -2.07
C LYS A 266 -13.00 -19.90 -1.20
N THR A 267 -12.26 -20.00 -0.11
CA THR A 267 -12.50 -20.95 0.97
C THR A 267 -13.16 -20.24 2.15
N PRO A 268 -13.80 -20.96 3.09
CA PRO A 268 -14.41 -20.36 4.28
C PRO A 268 -13.46 -19.50 5.14
N ARG A 269 -12.14 -19.66 4.98
CA ARG A 269 -11.12 -18.91 5.73
C ARG A 269 -10.35 -17.87 4.90
N ARG A 270 -10.82 -17.55 3.68
CA ARG A 270 -10.22 -16.56 2.75
C ARG A 270 -8.68 -16.61 2.76
N GLU A 271 -8.13 -17.61 2.09
CA GLU A 271 -6.69 -17.84 2.07
C GLU A 271 -5.99 -17.05 0.96
N LYS A 272 -4.87 -16.40 1.28
CA LYS A 272 -4.08 -15.66 0.31
C LYS A 272 -3.29 -16.61 -0.60
N ALA A 273 -3.37 -16.44 -1.91
CA ALA A 273 -2.59 -17.16 -2.90
C ALA A 273 -1.80 -16.19 -3.79
N LYS A 274 -0.71 -16.67 -4.40
CA LYS A 274 0.04 -15.91 -5.41
C LYS A 274 -0.46 -16.29 -6.79
N LEU A 275 -0.62 -15.29 -7.65
CA LEU A 275 -1.04 -15.51 -9.03
C LEU A 275 -0.07 -16.44 -9.77
N VAL A 276 1.24 -16.27 -9.56
CA VAL A 276 2.28 -17.13 -10.18
C VAL A 276 2.09 -18.61 -9.86
N ASP A 277 1.70 -18.94 -8.62
CA ASP A 277 1.52 -20.34 -8.21
C ASP A 277 0.21 -20.89 -8.84
N ALA A 278 -0.86 -20.09 -8.91
CA ALA A 278 -2.12 -20.48 -9.55
C ALA A 278 -2.01 -20.66 -11.07
N LEU A 279 -1.23 -19.82 -11.75
CA LEU A 279 -0.98 -19.93 -13.19
C LEU A 279 -0.11 -21.16 -13.51
N ALA A 280 0.89 -21.45 -12.68
CA ALA A 280 1.74 -22.63 -12.83
C ALA A 280 0.93 -23.94 -12.74
N GLU A 281 -0.14 -23.99 -11.94
CA GLU A 281 -1.04 -25.16 -11.85
C GLU A 281 -1.76 -25.48 -13.17
N ILE A 282 -1.90 -24.49 -14.08
CA ILE A 282 -2.50 -24.66 -15.41
C ILE A 282 -1.48 -24.54 -16.55
N GLY A 283 -0.18 -24.56 -16.23
CA GLY A 283 0.89 -24.52 -17.22
C GLY A 283 1.09 -23.17 -17.92
N ILE A 284 0.63 -22.07 -17.30
CA ILE A 284 0.84 -20.71 -17.81
C ILE A 284 2.05 -20.08 -17.11
N GLU A 285 2.96 -19.54 -17.90
CA GLU A 285 4.21 -18.93 -17.46
C GLU A 285 4.27 -17.42 -17.75
N LYS A 286 5.33 -16.77 -17.28
CA LYS A 286 5.61 -15.37 -17.58
C LYS A 286 5.83 -15.19 -19.09
N GLY A 287 5.17 -14.18 -19.66
CA GLY A 287 5.25 -13.85 -21.08
C GLY A 287 4.12 -14.47 -21.89
N ASP A 288 3.41 -15.45 -21.34
CA ASP A 288 2.27 -16.05 -22.01
C ASP A 288 1.12 -15.06 -22.15
N LYS A 289 0.42 -15.20 -23.27
CA LYS A 289 -0.88 -14.56 -23.47
C LYS A 289 -1.92 -15.37 -22.73
N VAL A 290 -2.92 -14.68 -22.20
CA VAL A 290 -4.04 -15.31 -21.52
C VAL A 290 -5.34 -14.72 -22.03
N THR A 291 -6.37 -15.54 -21.99
CA THR A 291 -7.74 -15.16 -22.31
C THR A 291 -8.58 -15.25 -21.05
N ILE A 292 -9.41 -14.24 -20.81
CA ILE A 292 -10.33 -14.18 -19.69
C ILE A 292 -11.74 -14.02 -20.25
N THR A 293 -12.61 -14.99 -19.99
CA THR A 293 -14.01 -14.96 -20.44
C THR A 293 -14.93 -14.72 -19.25
N ARG A 294 -16.01 -13.97 -19.46
CA ARG A 294 -17.02 -13.73 -18.43
C ARG A 294 -18.14 -14.75 -18.58
N ASN A 295 -18.38 -15.53 -17.54
CA ASN A 295 -19.47 -16.49 -17.46
C ASN A 295 -20.82 -15.79 -17.20
N GLU A 296 -21.92 -16.48 -17.46
CA GLU A 296 -23.29 -15.99 -17.22
C GLU A 296 -23.54 -15.60 -15.75
N ASP A 297 -22.89 -16.28 -14.81
CA ASP A 297 -22.97 -15.99 -13.37
C ASP A 297 -22.14 -14.76 -12.93
N GLY A 298 -21.45 -14.12 -13.89
CA GLY A 298 -20.60 -12.96 -13.68
C GLY A 298 -19.19 -13.29 -13.18
N THR A 299 -18.85 -14.58 -13.02
CA THR A 299 -17.47 -15.00 -12.74
C THR A 299 -16.62 -14.93 -14.01
N PHE A 300 -15.30 -14.85 -13.84
CA PHE A 300 -14.34 -14.79 -14.94
C PHE A 300 -13.54 -16.08 -15.00
N LEU A 301 -13.40 -16.69 -16.17
CA LEU A 301 -12.56 -17.87 -16.36
C LEU A 301 -11.26 -17.46 -17.04
N LEU A 302 -10.12 -17.78 -16.42
CA LEU A 302 -8.80 -17.55 -17.02
C LEU A 302 -8.31 -18.81 -17.72
N GLN A 303 -7.89 -18.64 -18.98
CA GLN A 303 -7.37 -19.69 -19.85
C GLN A 303 -6.09 -19.20 -20.57
N ALA A 304 -5.29 -20.16 -21.06
CA ALA A 304 -4.15 -19.88 -21.94
C ALA A 304 -4.63 -19.46 -23.34
#